data_AF-A0A2E3WU86-F1
#
_entry.id   AF-A0A2E3WU86-F1
#
_cell.length_a   1.000
_cell.length_b   1.000
_cell.length_c   1.000
_cell.angle_alpha   90.00
_cell.angle_beta   90.00
_cell.angle_gamma   90.00
#
_symmetry.space_group_name_H-M   'P 1'
#
loop_
_entity.id
_entity.type
_entity.pdbx_description
1 polymer ?
#
loop_
_entity_poly.entity_id
_entity_poly.type
_entity_poly.pdbx_seq_one_letter_code
_entity_poly.pdbx_strand_id
1 'polypeptide(L)'
;MNIKFIFLVLPFVLVNKENAMAMTIGEFIQQAERNDPNYQMIVNENRKKNYVVDEGLPSREFLISVEAEKGVSSEDDDDTETITSSISKDIIETGTSVSVSHTQSLQPDREEDVTEIRLEQDLVKNFLGRDVRLEKTSLKNEVEAIHAESLELYEEYLNEILSEFLDYQQANIDVQLSQEAMNRVERLKSNVLQKFRKKIASQSDVDQASLQVLLRKEDLIEKRRIFQEKKETIAEILGSAENLPQSESLFEKIFTFFSEKKSELPKIENLRSTRALELRRQIADNDLVLAKRDTHASLRFVAGYDIDNSERFSSTVNREETILGLKVELPLWNTTGQAGIKSAANASAESAINLQVNRKDKSTLRRQLLVRLEQQRDQRELNTEKVRLAKRVYQAELKRYNYGKISLTDLMELESNIVNYRLDQQAVEIEYGKSILSWLELNDQLLDFRNSVAGKSLDF
;
A
#
# COMPACT_ATOMS: atom_id res chain seq x y z
N MET A 1 -18.30 66.84 44.71
CA MET A 1 -18.36 65.37 44.79
C MET A 1 -17.62 64.85 43.57
N ASN A 2 -16.35 64.45 43.76
CA ASN A 2 -15.41 64.14 42.67
C ASN A 2 -15.57 62.69 42.22
N ILE A 3 -16.15 62.46 41.05
CA ILE A 3 -16.19 61.14 40.41
C ILE A 3 -15.01 61.09 39.42
N LYS A 4 -13.95 60.36 39.81
CA LYS A 4 -12.82 60.05 38.94
C LYS A 4 -13.27 59.00 37.91
N PHE A 5 -13.28 59.37 36.63
CA PHE A 5 -13.31 58.42 35.52
C PHE A 5 -11.94 57.70 35.46
N ILE A 6 -11.94 56.41 35.75
CA ILE A 6 -10.80 55.52 35.48
C ILE A 6 -11.03 54.95 34.08
N PHE A 7 -10.30 55.46 33.10
CA PHE A 7 -10.15 54.82 31.80
C PHE A 7 -9.26 53.59 31.99
N LEU A 8 -9.86 52.41 31.93
CA LEU A 8 -9.15 51.14 31.93
C LEU A 8 -8.61 50.91 30.51
N VAL A 9 -7.38 51.39 30.27
CA VAL A 9 -6.61 51.05 29.07
C VAL A 9 -6.14 49.62 29.25
N LEU A 10 -6.86 48.68 28.63
CA LEU A 10 -6.40 47.30 28.43
C LEU A 10 -5.18 47.35 27.49
N PRO A 11 -3.96 47.00 27.95
CA PRO A 11 -2.90 46.71 27.01
C PRO A 11 -3.29 45.42 26.29
N PHE A 12 -3.55 45.52 24.99
CA PHE A 12 -3.59 44.38 24.09
C PHE A 12 -2.15 43.82 24.03
N VAL A 13 -1.83 43.00 25.02
CA VAL A 13 -0.64 42.19 25.07
C VAL A 13 -0.86 41.07 24.06
N LEU A 14 -0.53 41.34 22.80
CA LEU A 14 -0.24 40.31 21.80
C LEU A 14 1.03 39.59 22.26
N VAL A 15 0.86 38.64 23.18
CA VAL A 15 1.90 37.71 23.59
C VAL A 15 1.60 36.35 22.97
N ASN A 16 2.56 35.95 22.13
CA ASN A 16 2.90 34.63 21.65
C ASN A 16 2.16 34.06 20.42
N LYS A 17 2.62 34.48 19.23
CA LYS A 17 3.12 33.50 18.24
C LYS A 17 4.44 32.92 18.78
N GLU A 18 4.75 31.67 18.42
CA GLU A 18 5.97 30.89 18.74
C GLU A 18 5.80 29.87 19.88
N ASN A 19 5.20 28.73 19.53
CA ASN A 19 5.71 27.38 19.79
C ASN A 19 4.71 26.34 19.23
N ALA A 20 4.32 26.49 17.96
CA ALA A 20 3.82 25.31 17.25
C ALA A 20 5.04 24.40 17.12
N MET A 21 5.10 23.33 17.92
CA MET A 21 6.21 22.38 17.89
C MET A 21 6.38 21.91 16.45
N ALA A 22 7.59 22.08 15.93
CA ALA A 22 7.96 21.63 14.60
C ALA A 22 7.65 20.12 14.49
N MET A 23 6.73 19.76 13.60
CA MET A 23 6.37 18.37 13.36
C MET A 23 7.61 17.60 12.89
N THR A 24 7.96 16.55 13.63
CA THR A 24 9.00 15.58 13.29
C THR A 24 8.53 14.67 12.15
N ILE A 25 9.46 13.97 11.51
CA ILE A 25 9.12 13.00 10.44
C ILE A 25 8.23 11.87 10.97
N GLY A 26 8.46 11.41 12.20
CA GLY A 26 7.60 10.40 12.83
C GLY A 26 6.17 10.90 13.02
N GLU A 27 6.00 12.16 13.44
CA GLU A 27 4.69 12.80 13.56
C GLU A 27 4.04 13.03 12.18
N PHE A 28 4.82 13.39 11.17
CA PHE A 28 4.36 13.51 9.78
C PHE A 28 3.77 12.19 9.28
N ILE A 29 4.52 11.09 9.41
CA ILE A 29 4.05 9.75 9.01
C ILE A 29 2.79 9.37 9.78
N GLN A 30 2.78 9.55 11.11
CA GLN A 30 1.61 9.20 11.93
C GLN A 30 0.37 10.03 11.60
N GLN A 31 0.54 11.30 11.21
CA GLN A 31 -0.58 12.14 10.82
C GLN A 31 -1.08 11.80 9.41
N ALA A 32 -0.17 11.49 8.48
CA ALA A 32 -0.51 10.98 7.16
C ALA A 32 -1.31 9.67 7.27
N GLU A 33 -0.85 8.70 8.05
CA GLU A 33 -1.57 7.44 8.33
C GLU A 33 -2.99 7.66 8.88
N ARG A 34 -3.22 8.73 9.65
CA ARG A 34 -4.54 9.02 10.21
C ARG A 34 -5.51 9.63 9.20
N ASN A 35 -5.01 10.44 8.29
CA ASN A 35 -5.83 11.35 7.50
C ASN A 35 -5.90 10.97 6.02
N ASP A 36 -4.89 10.27 5.51
CA ASP A 36 -4.78 9.90 4.10
C ASP A 36 -5.67 8.70 3.76
N PRO A 37 -6.63 8.83 2.83
CA PRO A 37 -7.48 7.73 2.38
C PRO A 37 -6.71 6.54 1.79
N ASN A 38 -5.54 6.78 1.16
CA ASN A 38 -4.75 5.72 0.55
C ASN A 38 -4.25 4.72 1.60
N TYR A 39 -3.81 5.21 2.78
CA TYR A 39 -3.45 4.34 3.89
C TYR A 39 -4.65 3.52 4.39
N GLN A 40 -5.84 4.14 4.49
CA GLN A 40 -7.05 3.44 4.92
C GLN A 40 -7.46 2.33 3.94
N MET A 41 -7.22 2.51 2.63
CA MET A 41 -7.42 1.45 1.63
C MET A 41 -6.53 0.24 1.92
N ILE A 42 -5.24 0.47 2.17
CA ILE A 42 -4.28 -0.62 2.50
C ILE A 42 -4.70 -1.36 3.77
N VAL A 43 -5.10 -0.63 4.82
CA VAL A 43 -5.59 -1.23 6.08
C VAL A 43 -6.84 -2.08 5.83
N ASN A 44 -7.76 -1.61 5.00
CA ASN A 44 -8.97 -2.35 4.67
C ASN A 44 -8.70 -3.59 3.81
N GLU A 45 -7.74 -3.56 2.90
CA GLU A 45 -7.30 -4.73 2.15
C GLU A 45 -6.67 -5.78 3.08
N ASN A 46 -5.78 -5.36 3.98
CA ASN A 46 -5.19 -6.24 4.98
C ASN A 46 -6.24 -6.85 5.92
N ARG A 47 -7.35 -6.16 6.20
CA ARG A 47 -8.47 -6.71 7.00
C ARG A 47 -9.21 -7.86 6.30
N LYS A 48 -9.22 -7.92 4.96
CA LYS A 48 -9.88 -9.01 4.22
C LYS A 48 -9.27 -10.37 4.59
N LYS A 49 -7.98 -10.42 4.92
CA LYS A 49 -7.27 -11.64 5.33
C LYS A 49 -7.94 -12.37 6.50
N ASN A 50 -8.63 -11.64 7.38
CA ASN A 50 -9.29 -12.22 8.56
C ASN A 50 -10.50 -13.09 8.20
N TYR A 51 -11.04 -12.96 6.98
CA TYR A 51 -12.25 -13.66 6.54
C TYR A 51 -11.97 -14.74 5.49
N VAL A 52 -10.81 -14.72 4.82
CA VAL A 52 -10.47 -15.64 3.71
C VAL A 52 -10.63 -17.12 4.09
N VAL A 53 -10.14 -17.52 5.26
CA VAL A 53 -10.20 -18.93 5.69
C VAL A 53 -11.62 -19.35 6.04
N ASP A 54 -12.41 -18.45 6.64
CA ASP A 54 -13.76 -18.74 7.08
C ASP A 54 -14.75 -18.72 5.91
N GLU A 55 -14.52 -17.87 4.90
CA GLU A 55 -15.31 -17.84 3.65
C GLU A 55 -14.97 -19.00 2.71
N GLY A 56 -13.70 -19.44 2.70
CA GLY A 56 -13.23 -20.45 1.75
C GLY A 56 -13.39 -21.90 2.19
N LEU A 57 -13.71 -22.16 3.46
CA LEU A 57 -13.94 -23.53 3.96
C LEU A 57 -15.44 -23.83 4.09
N PRO A 58 -15.85 -25.11 3.98
CA PRO A 58 -17.22 -25.51 4.32
C PRO A 58 -17.62 -25.01 5.71
N SER A 59 -18.88 -24.63 5.90
CA SER A 59 -19.37 -24.10 7.17
C SER A 59 -19.17 -25.12 8.30
N ARG A 60 -18.54 -24.70 9.39
CA ARG A 60 -18.44 -25.49 10.64
C ARG A 60 -19.73 -25.49 11.46
N GLU A 61 -20.68 -24.68 11.02
CA GLU A 61 -21.97 -24.44 11.65
C GLU A 61 -22.91 -25.63 11.44
N PHE A 62 -23.92 -25.73 12.29
CA PHE A 62 -25.04 -26.61 12.02
C PHE A 62 -25.96 -25.91 11.02
N LEU A 63 -26.19 -26.55 9.87
CA LEU A 63 -27.16 -26.06 8.91
C LEU A 63 -28.53 -26.60 9.30
N ILE A 64 -29.44 -25.69 9.67
CA ILE A 64 -30.85 -26.01 9.88
C ILE A 64 -31.60 -25.52 8.65
N SER A 65 -32.19 -26.43 7.88
CA SER A 65 -33.09 -26.09 6.77
C SER A 65 -34.52 -26.41 7.14
N VAL A 66 -35.43 -25.51 6.78
CA VAL A 66 -36.87 -25.75 6.79
C VAL A 66 -37.37 -25.32 5.43
N GLU A 67 -37.86 -26.27 4.65
CA GLU A 67 -38.42 -26.07 3.33
C GLU A 67 -39.90 -26.46 3.38
N ALA A 68 -40.77 -25.54 2.96
CA ALA A 68 -42.20 -25.77 2.88
C ALA A 68 -42.66 -25.44 1.47
N GLU A 69 -43.16 -26.44 0.77
CA GLU A 69 -43.66 -26.35 -0.60
C GLU A 69 -45.15 -26.67 -0.61
N LYS A 70 -45.94 -25.84 -1.29
CA LYS A 70 -47.35 -26.11 -1.57
C LYS A 70 -47.58 -26.10 -3.07
N GLY A 71 -47.88 -27.26 -3.63
CA GLY A 71 -48.34 -27.41 -5.01
C GLY A 71 -49.85 -27.21 -5.07
N VAL A 72 -50.30 -26.37 -6.00
CA VAL A 72 -51.74 -26.19 -6.30
C VAL A 72 -51.96 -26.61 -7.74
N SER A 73 -52.77 -27.64 -7.95
CA SER A 73 -53.15 -28.09 -9.30
C SER A 73 -54.41 -27.36 -9.75
N SER A 74 -54.45 -26.93 -11.01
CA SER A 74 -55.62 -26.27 -11.60
C SER A 74 -56.53 -27.22 -12.38
N GLU A 75 -56.05 -28.44 -12.67
CA GLU A 75 -56.75 -29.42 -13.50
C GLU A 75 -57.34 -30.57 -12.69
N ASP A 76 -56.71 -30.91 -11.55
CA ASP A 76 -57.13 -31.93 -10.59
C ASP A 76 -57.22 -31.30 -9.18
N ASP A 77 -58.10 -31.79 -8.31
CA ASP A 77 -58.25 -31.34 -6.89
C ASP A 77 -57.07 -31.81 -5.99
N ASP A 78 -55.90 -31.97 -6.61
CA ASP A 78 -54.75 -32.70 -6.11
C ASP A 78 -53.67 -31.71 -5.62
N ASP A 79 -54.01 -30.95 -4.58
CA ASP A 79 -53.06 -30.11 -3.88
C ASP A 79 -52.00 -30.97 -3.17
N THR A 80 -50.75 -30.51 -3.16
CA THR A 80 -49.66 -31.14 -2.41
C THR A 80 -49.09 -30.18 -1.39
N GLU A 81 -48.69 -30.70 -0.24
CA GLU A 81 -47.98 -29.94 0.78
C GLU A 81 -46.78 -30.76 1.24
N THR A 82 -45.58 -30.20 1.17
CA THR A 82 -44.37 -30.87 1.66
C THR A 82 -43.63 -29.96 2.60
N ILE A 83 -43.37 -30.42 3.82
CA ILE A 83 -42.55 -29.75 4.81
C ILE A 83 -41.36 -30.64 5.11
N THR A 84 -40.17 -30.17 4.74
CA THR A 84 -38.90 -30.82 5.08
C THR A 84 -38.17 -29.97 6.12
N SER A 85 -37.85 -30.56 7.25
CA SER A 85 -36.94 -29.98 8.24
C SER A 85 -35.67 -30.82 8.32
N SER A 86 -34.51 -30.19 8.24
CA SER A 86 -33.24 -30.92 8.34
C SER A 86 -32.23 -30.17 9.20
N ILE A 87 -31.40 -30.94 9.89
CA ILE A 87 -30.21 -30.46 10.59
C ILE A 87 -29.04 -31.25 10.04
N SER A 88 -28.07 -30.57 9.46
CA SER A 88 -26.84 -31.21 8.96
C SER A 88 -25.59 -30.53 9.49
N LYS A 89 -24.51 -31.31 9.55
CA LYS A 89 -23.19 -30.84 9.95
C LYS A 89 -22.10 -31.59 9.19
N ASP A 90 -21.22 -30.82 8.57
CA ASP A 90 -20.01 -31.34 7.96
C ASP A 90 -18.83 -31.25 8.95
N ILE A 91 -18.23 -32.40 9.24
CA ILE A 91 -17.02 -32.53 10.04
C ILE A 91 -15.83 -32.49 9.08
N ILE A 92 -15.39 -31.27 8.81
CA ILE A 92 -14.30 -30.94 7.87
C ILE A 92 -13.05 -31.79 8.10
N GLU A 93 -12.65 -31.98 9.37
CA GLU A 93 -11.43 -32.68 9.74
C GLU A 93 -11.43 -34.16 9.33
N THR A 94 -12.61 -34.79 9.26
CA THR A 94 -12.76 -36.22 8.92
C THR A 94 -13.37 -36.44 7.53
N GLY A 95 -13.91 -35.39 6.90
CA GLY A 95 -14.67 -35.50 5.66
C GLY A 95 -15.99 -36.25 5.83
N THR A 96 -16.57 -36.16 7.04
CA THR A 96 -17.82 -36.85 7.40
C THR A 96 -18.96 -35.86 7.45
N SER A 97 -20.07 -36.13 6.80
CA SER A 97 -21.31 -35.40 6.97
C SER A 97 -22.26 -36.20 7.85
N VAL A 98 -22.96 -35.50 8.76
CA VAL A 98 -24.04 -36.08 9.55
C VAL A 98 -25.28 -35.25 9.31
N SER A 99 -26.39 -35.87 8.95
CA SER A 99 -27.67 -35.19 8.80
C SER A 99 -28.82 -35.95 9.46
N VAL A 100 -29.78 -35.19 9.94
CA VAL A 100 -31.08 -35.66 10.40
C VAL A 100 -32.13 -34.86 9.65
N SER A 101 -32.99 -35.52 8.90
CA SER A 101 -34.11 -34.91 8.18
C SER A 101 -35.42 -35.53 8.62
N HIS A 102 -36.47 -34.71 8.64
CA HIS A 102 -37.84 -35.12 8.85
C HIS A 102 -38.69 -34.45 7.78
N THR A 103 -39.35 -35.28 6.97
CA THR A 103 -40.15 -34.86 5.83
C THR A 103 -41.59 -35.32 6.04
N GLN A 104 -42.51 -34.36 6.01
CA GLN A 104 -43.94 -34.61 5.94
C GLN A 104 -44.42 -34.21 4.55
N SER A 105 -45.04 -35.11 3.80
CA SER A 105 -45.61 -34.81 2.48
C SER A 105 -47.05 -35.28 2.42
N LEU A 106 -47.99 -34.36 2.24
CA LEU A 106 -49.38 -34.66 1.97
C LEU A 106 -49.60 -34.62 0.46
N GLN A 107 -49.98 -35.77 -0.09
CA GLN A 107 -50.44 -35.95 -1.45
C GLN A 107 -51.84 -36.59 -1.41
N PRO A 108 -52.65 -36.44 -2.47
CA PRO A 108 -54.06 -36.87 -2.49
C PRO A 108 -54.28 -38.36 -2.17
N ASP A 109 -53.31 -39.21 -2.49
CA ASP A 109 -53.35 -40.67 -2.31
C ASP A 109 -52.29 -41.19 -1.33
N ARG A 110 -51.48 -40.29 -0.75
CA ARG A 110 -50.31 -40.64 0.06
C ARG A 110 -49.99 -39.55 1.09
N GLU A 111 -49.82 -39.95 2.33
CA GLU A 111 -49.19 -39.15 3.38
C GLU A 111 -47.83 -39.74 3.68
N GLU A 112 -46.75 -39.00 3.44
CA GLU A 112 -45.39 -39.38 3.79
C GLU A 112 -45.00 -38.77 5.12
N ASP A 113 -44.55 -39.60 6.07
CA ASP A 113 -43.89 -39.17 7.30
C ASP A 113 -42.59 -39.96 7.41
N VAL A 114 -41.49 -39.32 7.01
CA VAL A 114 -40.18 -39.96 6.92
C VAL A 114 -39.16 -39.20 7.75
N THR A 115 -38.53 -39.90 8.69
CA THR A 115 -37.36 -39.40 9.41
C THR A 115 -36.13 -40.16 8.98
N GLU A 116 -35.12 -39.46 8.48
CA GLU A 116 -33.85 -40.03 8.05
C GLU A 116 -32.70 -39.53 8.91
N ILE A 117 -31.87 -40.45 9.40
CA ILE A 117 -30.58 -40.14 9.98
C ILE A 117 -29.52 -40.67 9.02
N ARG A 118 -28.55 -39.84 8.64
CA ARG A 118 -27.49 -40.19 7.69
C ARG A 118 -26.13 -39.79 8.25
N LEU A 119 -25.16 -40.66 8.03
CA LEU A 119 -23.74 -40.42 8.17
C LEU A 119 -23.09 -40.80 6.85
N GLU A 120 -22.48 -39.84 6.17
CA GLU A 120 -21.69 -40.10 4.97
C GLU A 120 -20.21 -39.80 5.23
N GLN A 121 -19.32 -40.64 4.72
CA GLN A 121 -17.88 -40.42 4.78
C GLN A 121 -17.25 -40.70 3.43
N ASP A 122 -16.52 -39.73 2.88
CA ASP A 122 -15.70 -39.95 1.70
C ASP A 122 -14.48 -40.82 2.03
N LEU A 123 -14.28 -41.88 1.25
CA LEU A 123 -13.21 -42.85 1.40
C LEU A 123 -12.06 -42.65 0.40
N VAL A 124 -12.19 -41.76 -0.58
CA VAL A 124 -11.21 -41.59 -1.67
C VAL A 124 -10.82 -40.12 -1.89
N LYS A 125 -11.78 -39.24 -2.22
CA LYS A 125 -11.46 -37.83 -2.54
C LYS A 125 -11.16 -37.10 -1.23
N ASN A 126 -12.12 -37.01 -0.32
CA ASN A 126 -11.91 -36.37 0.97
C ASN A 126 -11.65 -37.34 2.14
N PHE A 127 -10.94 -38.46 1.91
CA PHE A 127 -10.63 -39.41 2.98
C PHE A 127 -9.90 -38.74 4.15
N LEU A 128 -10.50 -38.85 5.34
CA LEU A 128 -10.03 -38.19 6.56
C LEU A 128 -9.79 -36.69 6.34
N GLY A 129 -10.64 -35.99 5.59
CA GLY A 129 -10.55 -34.53 5.40
C GLY A 129 -9.33 -34.06 4.61
N ARG A 130 -8.69 -34.93 3.82
CA ARG A 130 -7.43 -34.62 3.12
C ARG A 130 -7.55 -33.42 2.18
N ASP A 131 -8.60 -33.36 1.38
CA ASP A 131 -8.73 -32.34 0.34
C ASP A 131 -9.08 -31.00 0.98
N VAL A 132 -9.93 -31.01 2.01
CA VAL A 132 -10.22 -29.79 2.78
C VAL A 132 -8.99 -29.32 3.58
N ARG A 133 -8.10 -30.21 4.04
CA ARG A 133 -6.81 -29.79 4.63
C ARG A 133 -5.91 -29.12 3.61
N LEU A 134 -5.91 -29.59 2.36
CA LEU A 134 -5.12 -29.01 1.28
C LEU A 134 -5.67 -27.62 0.93
N GLU A 135 -6.99 -27.49 0.77
CA GLU A 135 -7.69 -26.22 0.59
C GLU A 135 -7.43 -25.25 1.75
N LYS A 136 -7.54 -25.71 3.01
CA LYS A 136 -7.16 -24.92 4.19
C LYS A 136 -5.71 -24.45 4.15
N THR A 137 -4.81 -25.25 3.60
CA THR A 137 -3.40 -24.86 3.43
C THR A 137 -3.27 -23.79 2.35
N SER A 138 -3.98 -23.91 1.22
CA SER A 138 -4.06 -22.86 0.20
C SER A 138 -4.62 -21.55 0.76
N LEU A 139 -5.72 -21.58 1.51
CA LEU A 139 -6.32 -20.39 2.12
C LEU A 139 -5.40 -19.74 3.16
N LYS A 140 -4.66 -20.53 3.95
CA LYS A 140 -3.64 -19.98 4.86
C LYS A 140 -2.48 -19.32 4.10
N ASN A 141 -2.01 -19.96 3.03
CA ASN A 141 -1.00 -19.37 2.15
C ASN A 141 -1.52 -18.07 1.52
N GLU A 142 -2.82 -18.00 1.20
CA GLU A 142 -3.43 -16.79 0.67
C GLU A 142 -3.48 -15.67 1.71
N VAL A 143 -3.82 -15.98 2.96
CA VAL A 143 -3.73 -15.01 4.07
C VAL A 143 -2.31 -14.47 4.23
N GLU A 144 -1.29 -15.34 4.19
CA GLU A 144 0.11 -14.92 4.24
C GLU A 144 0.52 -14.08 3.02
N ALA A 145 0.03 -14.42 1.82
CA ALA A 145 0.31 -13.68 0.60
C ALA A 145 -0.32 -12.28 0.65
N ILE A 146 -1.60 -12.17 1.02
CA ILE A 146 -2.31 -10.90 1.20
C ILE A 146 -1.60 -10.04 2.24
N HIS A 147 -1.13 -10.63 3.35
CA HIS A 147 -0.40 -9.89 4.36
C HIS A 147 0.92 -9.33 3.82
N ALA A 148 1.69 -10.13 3.09
CA ALA A 148 2.94 -9.69 2.46
C ALA A 148 2.69 -8.60 1.39
N GLU A 149 1.67 -8.78 0.54
CA GLU A 149 1.22 -7.80 -0.46
C GLU A 149 0.80 -6.47 0.20
N SER A 150 0.06 -6.53 1.32
CA SER A 150 -0.36 -5.33 2.06
C SER A 150 0.82 -4.56 2.67
N LEU A 151 1.86 -5.26 3.11
CA LEU A 151 3.08 -4.63 3.62
C LEU A 151 3.92 -3.99 2.49
N GLU A 152 3.95 -4.61 1.30
CA GLU A 152 4.58 -3.99 0.11
C GLU A 152 3.85 -2.70 -0.26
N LEU A 153 2.52 -2.73 -0.37
CA LEU A 153 1.70 -1.54 -0.65
C LEU A 153 1.92 -0.43 0.38
N TYR A 154 2.13 -0.80 1.64
CA TYR A 154 2.43 0.17 2.68
C TYR A 154 3.85 0.76 2.54
N GLU A 155 4.85 0.01 2.08
CA GLU A 155 6.16 0.59 1.74
C GLU A 155 6.10 1.48 0.50
N GLU A 156 5.36 1.11 -0.53
CA GLU A 156 5.10 1.96 -1.70
C GLU A 156 4.49 3.29 -1.26
N TYR A 157 3.46 3.24 -0.40
CA TYR A 157 2.84 4.41 0.21
C TYR A 157 3.85 5.26 1.00
N LEU A 158 4.69 4.64 1.84
CA LEU A 158 5.72 5.35 2.59
C LEU A 158 6.73 6.04 1.66
N ASN A 159 7.16 5.38 0.58
CA ASN A 159 8.07 5.98 -0.39
C ASN A 159 7.43 7.19 -1.09
N GLU A 160 6.15 7.09 -1.46
CA GLU A 160 5.38 8.19 -2.06
C GLU A 160 5.33 9.41 -1.13
N ILE A 161 4.81 9.27 0.09
CA ILE A 161 4.64 10.42 0.99
C ILE A 161 5.97 11.04 1.44
N LEU A 162 7.02 10.22 1.60
CA LEU A 162 8.35 10.71 1.97
C LEU A 162 9.04 11.40 0.79
N SER A 163 8.78 10.96 -0.44
CA SER A 163 9.25 11.63 -1.65
C SER A 163 8.57 13.00 -1.82
N GLU A 164 7.26 13.09 -1.57
CA GLU A 164 6.55 14.39 -1.57
C GLU A 164 7.05 15.31 -0.45
N PHE A 165 7.40 14.75 0.71
CA PHE A 165 8.03 15.52 1.79
C PHE A 165 9.38 16.10 1.34
N LEU A 166 10.23 15.32 0.67
CA LEU A 166 11.50 15.80 0.13
C LEU A 166 11.29 16.92 -0.91
N ASP A 167 10.29 16.79 -1.78
CA ASP A 167 9.94 17.84 -2.76
C ASP A 167 9.48 19.14 -2.08
N TYR A 168 8.67 19.03 -1.03
CA TYR A 168 8.28 20.17 -0.22
C TYR A 168 9.48 20.86 0.44
N GLN A 169 10.44 20.07 0.96
CA GLN A 169 11.69 20.62 1.51
C GLN A 169 12.50 21.33 0.43
N GLN A 170 12.63 20.72 -0.76
CA GLN A 170 13.32 21.32 -1.89
C GLN A 170 12.71 22.67 -2.28
N ALA A 171 11.38 22.73 -2.41
CA ALA A 171 10.69 23.95 -2.80
C ALA A 171 10.87 25.08 -1.77
N ASN A 172 10.88 24.76 -0.48
CA ASN A 172 11.18 25.73 0.57
C ASN A 172 12.63 26.26 0.48
N ILE A 173 13.60 25.36 0.29
CA ILE A 173 15.01 25.73 0.15
C ILE A 173 15.22 26.60 -1.10
N ASP A 174 14.58 26.24 -2.22
CA ASP A 174 14.61 27.02 -3.46
C ASP A 174 14.12 28.46 -3.24
N VAL A 175 13.01 28.64 -2.53
CA VAL A 175 12.49 29.99 -2.17
C VAL A 175 13.52 30.77 -1.35
N GLN A 176 14.15 30.12 -0.36
CA GLN A 176 15.18 30.76 0.47
C GLN A 176 16.39 31.16 -0.36
N LEU A 177 16.88 30.29 -1.25
CA LEU A 177 18.00 30.56 -2.14
C LEU A 177 17.70 31.68 -3.15
N SER A 178 16.52 31.68 -3.76
CA SER A 178 16.09 32.76 -4.67
C SER A 178 15.89 34.09 -3.94
N GLN A 179 15.41 34.07 -2.69
CA GLN A 179 15.31 35.27 -1.85
C GLN A 179 16.70 35.82 -1.47
N GLU A 180 17.65 34.95 -1.11
CA GLU A 180 19.05 35.35 -0.89
C GLU A 180 19.67 35.96 -2.15
N ALA A 181 19.43 35.35 -3.32
CA ALA A 181 19.93 35.84 -4.61
C ALA A 181 19.35 37.22 -4.94
N MET A 182 18.04 37.41 -4.75
CA MET A 182 17.36 38.69 -4.92
C MET A 182 18.01 39.78 -4.05
N ASN A 183 18.20 39.50 -2.75
CA ASN A 183 18.81 40.44 -1.81
C ASN A 183 20.24 40.83 -2.20
N ARG A 184 21.01 39.91 -2.78
CA ARG A 184 22.39 40.20 -3.26
C ARG A 184 22.39 41.08 -4.50
N VAL A 185 21.52 40.80 -5.48
CA VAL A 185 21.40 41.60 -6.69
C VAL A 185 20.89 43.02 -6.38
N GLU A 186 19.98 43.18 -5.42
CA GLU A 186 19.56 44.51 -4.95
C GLU A 186 20.72 45.31 -4.34
N ARG A 187 21.59 44.65 -3.56
CA ARG A 187 22.82 45.28 -3.02
C ARG A 187 23.79 45.66 -4.15
N LEU A 188 23.95 44.79 -5.16
CA LEU A 188 24.77 45.08 -6.34
C LEU A 188 24.23 46.32 -7.09
N LYS A 189 22.92 46.39 -7.35
CA LYS A 189 22.28 47.56 -7.96
C LYS A 189 22.51 48.83 -7.14
N SER A 190 22.38 48.77 -5.82
CA SER A 190 22.67 49.92 -4.94
C SER A 190 24.12 50.39 -5.10
N ASN A 191 25.09 49.48 -5.16
CA ASN A 191 26.50 49.80 -5.39
C ASN A 191 26.73 50.43 -6.77
N VAL A 192 26.10 49.90 -7.83
CA VAL A 192 26.18 50.45 -9.18
C VAL A 192 25.59 51.86 -9.23
N LEU A 193 24.44 52.11 -8.59
CA LEU A 193 23.85 53.45 -8.48
C LEU A 193 24.76 54.44 -7.76
N GLN A 194 25.45 54.02 -6.70
CA GLN A 194 26.45 54.86 -6.03
C GLN A 194 27.64 55.18 -6.94
N LYS A 195 28.13 54.20 -7.70
CA LYS A 195 29.21 54.41 -8.70
C LYS A 195 28.75 55.34 -9.83
N PHE A 196 27.51 55.21 -10.29
CA PHE A 196 26.90 56.08 -11.31
C PHE A 196 26.83 57.55 -10.83
N ARG A 197 26.38 57.79 -9.58
CA ARG A 197 26.38 59.15 -8.99
C ARG A 197 27.77 59.77 -8.93
N LYS A 198 28.81 58.95 -8.76
CA LYS A 198 30.23 59.35 -8.78
C LYS A 198 30.82 59.42 -10.19
N LYS A 199 30.01 59.21 -11.24
CA LYS A 199 30.42 59.16 -12.65
C LYS A 199 31.46 58.08 -12.98
N ILE A 200 31.46 56.99 -12.20
CA ILE A 200 32.34 55.83 -12.40
C ILE A 200 31.65 54.75 -13.25
N ALA A 201 30.34 54.60 -13.10
CA ALA A 201 29.52 53.66 -13.88
C ALA A 201 28.68 54.41 -14.92
N SER A 202 28.31 53.71 -15.99
CA SER A 202 27.46 54.20 -17.07
C SER A 202 25.98 53.95 -16.79
N GLN A 203 25.09 54.55 -17.60
CA GLN A 203 23.66 54.22 -17.55
C GLN A 203 23.40 52.77 -17.94
N SER A 204 24.18 52.22 -18.88
CA SER A 204 24.07 50.81 -19.28
C SER A 204 24.33 49.85 -18.10
N ASP A 205 25.28 50.18 -17.22
CA ASP A 205 25.53 49.40 -16.00
C ASP A 205 24.31 49.44 -15.05
N VAL A 206 23.67 50.60 -14.91
CA VAL A 206 22.45 50.77 -14.09
C VAL A 206 21.29 49.97 -14.67
N ASP A 207 21.14 49.96 -16.00
CA ASP A 207 20.09 49.22 -16.70
C ASP A 207 20.31 47.71 -16.57
N GLN A 208 21.56 47.23 -16.73
CA GLN A 208 21.92 45.82 -16.52
C GLN A 208 21.64 45.36 -15.09
N ALA A 209 22.05 46.14 -14.09
CA ALA A 209 21.77 45.81 -12.69
C ALA A 209 20.26 45.83 -12.40
N SER A 210 19.51 46.73 -13.04
CA SER A 210 18.05 46.80 -12.91
C SER A 210 17.35 45.62 -13.56
N LEU A 211 17.79 45.21 -14.74
CA LEU A 211 17.29 44.01 -15.43
C LEU A 211 17.52 42.76 -14.56
N GLN A 212 18.69 42.63 -13.95
CA GLN A 212 18.97 41.48 -13.09
C GLN A 212 18.08 41.41 -11.85
N VAL A 213 17.72 42.56 -11.26
CA VAL A 213 16.74 42.61 -10.18
C VAL A 213 15.38 42.09 -10.65
N LEU A 214 14.95 42.47 -11.87
CA LEU A 214 13.69 42.00 -12.44
C LEU A 214 13.70 40.49 -12.69
N LEU A 215 14.78 39.96 -13.27
CA LEU A 215 14.93 38.52 -13.51
C LEU A 215 14.91 37.71 -12.21
N ARG A 216 15.58 38.19 -11.14
CA ARG A 216 15.54 37.51 -9.84
C ARG A 216 14.20 37.62 -9.14
N LYS A 217 13.46 38.71 -9.36
CA LYS A 217 12.10 38.86 -8.86
C LYS A 217 11.15 37.86 -9.53
N GLU A 218 11.29 37.67 -10.84
CA GLU A 218 10.53 36.68 -11.61
C GLU A 218 10.81 35.26 -11.11
N ASP A 219 12.08 34.88 -10.97
CA ASP A 219 12.48 33.57 -10.42
C ASP A 219 11.91 33.35 -9.01
N LEU A 220 11.98 34.34 -8.12
CA LEU A 220 11.42 34.25 -6.78
C LEU A 220 9.89 34.08 -6.78
N ILE A 221 9.18 34.74 -7.69
CA ILE A 221 7.72 34.57 -7.83
C ILE A 221 7.42 33.12 -8.22
N GLU A 222 8.16 32.58 -9.18
CA GLU A 222 7.98 31.21 -9.65
C GLU A 222 8.29 30.18 -8.56
N LYS A 223 9.41 30.32 -7.85
CA LYS A 223 9.75 29.43 -6.72
C LYS A 223 8.71 29.50 -5.61
N ARG A 224 8.13 30.68 -5.33
CA ARG A 224 7.06 30.83 -4.34
C ARG A 224 5.78 30.11 -4.79
N ARG A 225 5.44 30.15 -6.08
CA ARG A 225 4.30 29.41 -6.64
C ARG A 225 4.48 27.91 -6.44
N ILE A 226 5.62 27.35 -6.87
CA ILE A 226 5.95 25.93 -6.71
C ILE A 226 5.90 25.52 -5.22
N PHE A 227 6.43 26.36 -4.33
CA PHE A 227 6.35 26.10 -2.89
C PHE A 227 4.92 26.08 -2.35
N GLN A 228 4.03 26.98 -2.81
CA GLN A 228 2.62 26.91 -2.40
C GLN A 228 1.95 25.62 -2.90
N GLU A 229 2.23 25.20 -4.13
CA GLU A 229 1.68 23.95 -4.69
C GLU A 229 2.11 22.73 -3.87
N LYS A 230 3.41 22.60 -3.58
CA LYS A 230 3.91 21.50 -2.74
C LYS A 230 3.42 21.59 -1.29
N LYS A 231 3.19 22.80 -0.78
CA LYS A 231 2.60 23.01 0.54
C LYS A 231 1.14 22.55 0.58
N GLU A 232 0.37 22.77 -0.48
CA GLU A 232 -1.01 22.28 -0.62
C GLU A 232 -1.04 20.75 -0.67
N THR A 233 -0.17 20.12 -1.46
CA THR A 233 -0.04 18.65 -1.50
C THR A 233 0.23 18.05 -0.11
N ILE A 234 1.19 18.62 0.64
CA ILE A 234 1.46 18.16 2.01
C ILE A 234 0.28 18.42 2.95
N ALA A 235 -0.43 19.54 2.78
CA ALA A 235 -1.61 19.84 3.59
C ALA A 235 -2.76 18.86 3.32
N GLU A 236 -2.92 18.40 2.08
CA GLU A 236 -3.89 17.37 1.68
C GLU A 236 -3.56 16.03 2.36
N ILE A 237 -2.31 15.57 2.27
CA ILE A 237 -1.84 14.34 2.95
C ILE A 237 -2.08 14.42 4.46
N LEU A 238 -1.80 15.58 5.06
CA LEU A 238 -1.96 15.80 6.50
C LEU A 238 -3.39 16.12 6.94
N GLY A 239 -4.33 16.31 6.01
CA GLY A 239 -5.69 16.78 6.28
C GLY A 239 -5.78 18.16 6.96
N SER A 240 -4.69 18.95 6.95
CA SER A 240 -4.63 20.27 7.60
C SER A 240 -3.49 21.12 7.06
N ALA A 241 -3.76 22.41 6.85
CA ALA A 241 -2.77 23.41 6.45
C ALA A 241 -2.04 24.09 7.64
N GLU A 242 -2.46 23.83 8.88
CA GLU A 242 -1.97 24.56 10.06
C GLU A 242 -0.70 23.94 10.68
N ASN A 243 -0.52 22.63 10.53
CA ASN A 243 0.56 21.86 11.17
C ASN A 243 1.53 21.30 10.13
N LEU A 244 2.24 22.17 9.43
CA LEU A 244 3.21 21.74 8.42
C LEU A 244 4.57 21.45 9.05
N PRO A 245 5.30 20.44 8.53
CA PRO A 245 6.65 20.15 8.97
C PRO A 245 7.58 21.35 8.71
N GLN A 246 8.30 21.75 9.76
CA GLN A 246 9.29 22.82 9.72
C GLN A 246 10.61 22.27 10.29
N SER A 247 11.70 22.39 9.55
CA SER A 247 13.10 22.24 9.98
C SER A 247 13.78 20.87 10.00
N GLU A 248 13.07 19.74 10.15
CA GLU A 248 13.78 18.46 10.23
C GLU A 248 14.22 17.93 8.85
N SER A 249 15.54 17.79 8.60
CA SER A 249 16.06 17.23 7.34
C SER A 249 15.78 15.73 7.23
N LEU A 250 14.81 15.35 6.38
CA LEU A 250 14.53 13.95 6.09
C LEU A 250 15.73 13.28 5.42
N PHE A 251 16.40 14.00 4.53
CA PHE A 251 17.60 13.53 3.83
C PHE A 251 18.68 13.00 4.79
N GLU A 252 19.01 13.75 5.84
CA GLU A 252 20.07 13.33 6.78
C GLU A 252 19.68 12.06 7.56
N LYS A 253 18.40 11.94 7.95
CA LYS A 253 17.89 10.75 8.65
C LYS A 253 17.92 9.51 7.76
N ILE A 254 17.39 9.61 6.54
CA ILE A 254 17.41 8.47 5.60
C ILE A 254 18.82 8.10 5.18
N PHE A 255 19.71 9.09 4.98
CA PHE A 255 21.10 8.84 4.60
C PHE A 255 21.87 8.12 5.71
N THR A 256 21.66 8.51 6.97
CA THR A 256 22.27 7.85 8.13
C THR A 256 21.80 6.39 8.22
N PHE A 257 20.47 6.18 8.20
CA PHE A 257 19.88 4.83 8.25
C PHE A 257 20.36 3.95 7.09
N PHE A 258 20.36 4.48 5.87
CA PHE A 258 20.85 3.77 4.69
C PHE A 258 22.32 3.40 4.82
N SER A 259 23.17 4.30 5.31
CA SER A 259 24.60 4.03 5.47
C SER A 259 24.87 2.88 6.44
N GLU A 260 24.05 2.74 7.47
CA GLU A 260 24.12 1.62 8.43
C GLU A 260 23.59 0.32 7.81
N LYS A 261 22.48 0.38 7.07
CA LYS A 261 21.77 -0.81 6.55
C LYS A 261 22.19 -1.29 5.17
N LYS A 262 22.95 -0.51 4.40
CA LYS A 262 23.35 -0.86 3.02
C LYS A 262 24.07 -2.21 2.90
N SER A 263 24.75 -2.65 3.95
CA SER A 263 25.50 -3.92 3.96
C SER A 263 24.64 -5.16 4.30
N GLU A 264 23.45 -4.96 4.88
CA GLU A 264 22.56 -6.01 5.38
C GLU A 264 21.42 -6.29 4.39
N LEU A 265 21.75 -6.69 3.15
CA LEU A 265 20.72 -6.88 2.12
C LEU A 265 20.08 -8.27 2.20
N PRO A 266 18.74 -8.37 2.23
CA PRO A 266 18.08 -9.65 2.07
C PRO A 266 18.34 -10.21 0.67
N LYS A 267 18.39 -11.54 0.60
CA LYS A 267 18.35 -12.27 -0.67
C LYS A 267 17.03 -11.97 -1.37
N ILE A 268 17.04 -11.90 -2.70
CA ILE A 268 15.85 -11.59 -3.51
C ILE A 268 14.73 -12.60 -3.22
N GLU A 269 15.09 -13.86 -3.00
CA GLU A 269 14.16 -14.94 -2.66
C GLU A 269 13.42 -14.72 -1.34
N ASN A 270 13.97 -13.89 -0.45
CA ASN A 270 13.40 -13.60 0.85
C ASN A 270 12.61 -12.29 0.88
N LEU A 271 12.55 -11.54 -0.23
CA LEU A 271 11.75 -10.31 -0.28
C LEU A 271 10.26 -10.63 -0.13
N ARG A 272 9.50 -9.75 0.50
CA ARG A 272 8.06 -9.93 0.72
C ARG A 272 7.29 -10.12 -0.58
N SER A 273 7.55 -9.28 -1.59
CA SER A 273 6.94 -9.44 -2.91
C SER A 273 7.21 -10.81 -3.54
N THR A 274 8.44 -11.33 -3.38
CA THR A 274 8.82 -12.64 -3.95
C THR A 274 8.24 -13.79 -3.12
N ARG A 275 8.14 -13.62 -1.80
CA ARG A 275 7.49 -14.58 -0.90
C ARG A 275 5.99 -14.68 -1.17
N ALA A 276 5.31 -13.56 -1.39
CA ALA A 276 3.91 -13.54 -1.80
C ALA A 276 3.68 -14.35 -3.09
N LEU A 277 4.51 -14.14 -4.11
CA LEU A 277 4.43 -14.92 -5.36
C LEU A 277 4.75 -16.40 -5.17
N GLU A 278 5.69 -16.76 -4.29
CA GLU A 278 5.94 -18.17 -3.97
C GLU A 278 4.72 -18.81 -3.29
N LEU A 279 4.03 -18.08 -2.40
CA LEU A 279 2.79 -18.55 -1.78
C LEU A 279 1.67 -18.71 -2.82
N ARG A 280 1.49 -17.75 -3.73
CA ARG A 280 0.54 -17.82 -4.85
C ARG A 280 0.83 -19.01 -5.76
N ARG A 281 2.10 -19.35 -5.97
CA ARG A 281 2.50 -20.57 -6.70
C ARG A 281 2.10 -21.83 -5.95
N GLN A 282 2.35 -21.91 -4.65
CA GLN A 282 1.96 -23.05 -3.84
C GLN A 282 0.43 -23.27 -3.85
N ILE A 283 -0.36 -22.19 -3.84
CA ILE A 283 -1.81 -22.24 -4.01
C ILE A 283 -2.16 -22.87 -5.36
N ALA A 284 -1.62 -22.35 -6.46
CA ALA A 284 -1.90 -22.87 -7.79
C ALA A 284 -1.48 -24.34 -7.98
N ASP A 285 -0.37 -24.75 -7.34
CA ASP A 285 0.08 -26.15 -7.33
C ASP A 285 -0.88 -27.05 -6.54
N ASN A 286 -1.42 -26.58 -5.41
CA ASN A 286 -2.45 -27.28 -4.64
C ASN A 286 -3.76 -27.39 -5.42
N ASP A 287 -4.19 -26.33 -6.10
CA ASP A 287 -5.41 -26.31 -6.91
C ASP A 287 -5.31 -27.30 -8.08
N LEU A 288 -4.14 -27.43 -8.69
CA LEU A 288 -3.88 -28.46 -9.69
C LEU A 288 -4.00 -29.88 -9.11
N VAL A 289 -3.58 -30.09 -7.87
CA VAL A 289 -3.75 -31.39 -7.19
C VAL A 289 -5.22 -31.67 -6.91
N LEU A 290 -5.98 -30.68 -6.44
CA LEU A 290 -7.43 -30.79 -6.21
C LEU A 290 -8.17 -31.10 -7.53
N ALA A 291 -7.93 -30.31 -8.58
CA ALA A 291 -8.54 -30.49 -9.89
C ALA A 291 -8.30 -31.89 -10.49
N LYS A 292 -7.09 -32.46 -10.29
CA LYS A 292 -6.81 -33.85 -10.71
C LYS A 292 -7.65 -34.86 -9.94
N ARG A 293 -7.78 -34.68 -8.62
CA ARG A 293 -8.52 -35.59 -7.73
C ARG A 293 -10.02 -35.53 -7.95
N ASP A 294 -10.55 -34.37 -8.32
CA ASP A 294 -11.98 -34.21 -8.63
C ASP A 294 -12.44 -35.08 -9.80
N THR A 295 -11.53 -35.40 -10.72
CA THR A 295 -11.81 -36.29 -11.85
C THR A 295 -11.75 -37.78 -11.52
N HIS A 296 -11.24 -38.15 -10.34
CA HIS A 296 -11.23 -39.54 -9.91
C HIS A 296 -12.62 -40.02 -9.48
N ALA A 297 -12.78 -41.34 -9.39
CA ALA A 297 -13.95 -41.97 -8.79
C ALA A 297 -14.17 -41.46 -7.36
N SER A 298 -15.41 -41.17 -6.98
CA SER A 298 -15.78 -40.99 -5.57
C SER A 298 -16.24 -42.33 -5.01
N LEU A 299 -15.86 -42.62 -3.77
CA LEU A 299 -16.36 -43.76 -3.00
C LEU A 299 -16.74 -43.21 -1.63
N ARG A 300 -18.01 -43.29 -1.28
CA ARG A 300 -18.55 -42.85 0.01
C ARG A 300 -19.10 -44.02 0.79
N PHE A 301 -18.77 -44.10 2.06
CA PHE A 301 -19.50 -44.93 3.01
C PHE A 301 -20.75 -44.20 3.46
N VAL A 302 -21.89 -44.87 3.41
CA VAL A 302 -23.18 -44.34 3.85
C VAL A 302 -23.72 -45.27 4.93
N ALA A 303 -23.96 -44.72 6.11
CA ALA A 303 -24.69 -45.36 7.19
C ALA A 303 -25.92 -44.52 7.52
N GLY A 304 -27.06 -45.14 7.71
CA GLY A 304 -28.27 -44.41 8.01
C GLY A 304 -29.35 -45.24 8.69
N TYR A 305 -30.36 -44.55 9.18
CA TYR A 305 -31.52 -45.12 9.83
C TYR A 305 -32.76 -44.34 9.39
N ASP A 306 -33.73 -45.05 8.84
CA ASP A 306 -34.98 -44.48 8.34
C ASP A 306 -36.15 -44.99 9.15
N ILE A 307 -37.02 -44.06 9.51
CA ILE A 307 -38.33 -44.33 10.10
C ILE A 307 -39.36 -43.81 9.11
N ASP A 308 -40.14 -44.71 8.53
CA ASP A 308 -41.21 -44.40 7.60
C ASP A 308 -42.56 -44.78 8.25
N ASN A 309 -43.35 -43.77 8.59
CA ASN A 309 -44.71 -43.88 9.14
C ASN A 309 -45.78 -43.45 8.12
N SER A 310 -45.48 -43.55 6.83
CA SER A 310 -46.39 -43.10 5.76
C SER A 310 -47.71 -43.87 5.70
N GLU A 311 -48.77 -43.21 5.24
CA GLU A 311 -49.98 -43.85 4.74
C GLU A 311 -49.97 -43.84 3.20
N ARG A 312 -50.08 -45.00 2.56
CA ARG A 312 -50.09 -45.12 1.10
C ARG A 312 -51.28 -45.95 0.67
N PHE A 313 -52.16 -45.41 -0.16
CA PHE A 313 -53.34 -46.13 -0.66
C PHE A 313 -54.16 -46.81 0.47
N SER A 314 -54.43 -46.08 1.55
CA SER A 314 -55.16 -46.56 2.74
C SER A 314 -54.50 -47.72 3.48
N SER A 315 -53.20 -47.95 3.29
CA SER A 315 -52.39 -48.89 4.04
C SER A 315 -51.32 -48.14 4.82
N THR A 316 -51.23 -48.39 6.11
CA THR A 316 -50.17 -47.84 6.96
C THR A 316 -48.87 -48.59 6.72
N VAL A 317 -47.83 -47.83 6.38
CA VAL A 317 -46.45 -48.29 6.34
C VAL A 317 -45.82 -47.87 7.66
N ASN A 318 -45.38 -48.84 8.46
CA ASN A 318 -44.53 -48.59 9.61
C ASN A 318 -43.27 -49.42 9.43
N ARG A 319 -42.21 -48.76 8.97
CA ARG A 319 -40.95 -49.41 8.61
C ARG A 319 -39.79 -48.68 9.22
N GLU A 320 -38.96 -49.45 9.92
CA GLU A 320 -37.64 -49.03 10.36
C GLU A 320 -36.59 -49.73 9.49
N GLU A 321 -35.73 -48.96 8.84
CA GLU A 321 -34.68 -49.50 7.97
C GLU A 321 -33.31 -48.98 8.40
N THR A 322 -32.35 -49.90 8.59
CA THR A 322 -30.94 -49.54 8.74
C THR A 322 -30.25 -49.65 7.39
N ILE A 323 -29.67 -48.55 6.93
CA ILE A 323 -28.93 -48.48 5.67
C ILE A 323 -27.44 -48.55 5.96
N LEU A 324 -26.76 -49.52 5.35
CA LEU A 324 -25.30 -49.61 5.32
C LEU A 324 -24.88 -49.89 3.89
N GLY A 325 -24.16 -48.97 3.28
CA GLY A 325 -23.84 -49.05 1.86
C GLY A 325 -22.55 -48.33 1.49
N LEU A 326 -22.06 -48.67 0.30
CA LEU A 326 -21.01 -47.95 -0.38
C LEU A 326 -21.62 -47.29 -1.62
N LYS A 327 -21.47 -45.97 -1.73
CA LYS A 327 -21.85 -45.21 -2.91
C LYS A 327 -20.62 -44.96 -3.75
N VAL A 328 -20.62 -45.45 -4.99
CA VAL A 328 -19.53 -45.22 -5.95
C VAL A 328 -20.05 -44.31 -7.05
N GLU A 329 -19.37 -43.19 -7.31
CA GLU A 329 -19.66 -42.33 -8.45
C GLU A 329 -18.46 -42.30 -9.39
N LEU A 330 -18.69 -42.79 -10.61
CA LEU A 330 -17.69 -42.84 -11.66
C LEU A 330 -18.03 -41.79 -12.72
N PRO A 331 -17.31 -40.65 -12.77
CA PRO A 331 -17.56 -39.65 -13.79
C PRO A 331 -17.04 -40.16 -15.16
N LEU A 332 -17.95 -40.63 -16.01
CA LEU A 332 -17.63 -41.08 -17.37
C LEU A 332 -17.67 -39.90 -18.35
N TRP A 333 -16.69 -39.83 -19.26
CA TRP A 333 -16.57 -38.76 -20.26
C TRP A 333 -16.60 -37.33 -19.66
N ASN A 334 -15.93 -37.14 -18.52
CA ASN A 334 -15.88 -35.87 -17.79
C ASN A 334 -15.01 -34.81 -18.48
N THR A 335 -15.52 -34.22 -19.56
CA THR A 335 -14.84 -33.18 -20.34
C THR A 335 -14.59 -31.91 -19.53
N THR A 336 -15.52 -31.54 -18.63
CA THR A 336 -15.40 -30.40 -17.74
C THR A 336 -14.25 -30.58 -16.74
N GLY A 337 -14.13 -31.77 -16.13
CA GLY A 337 -13.01 -32.10 -15.26
C GLY A 337 -11.64 -32.08 -15.97
N GLN A 338 -11.57 -32.61 -17.20
CA GLN A 338 -10.35 -32.53 -18.00
C GLN A 338 -9.97 -31.09 -18.37
N ALA A 339 -10.95 -30.24 -18.67
CA ALA A 339 -10.73 -28.82 -18.90
C ALA A 339 -10.24 -28.12 -17.62
N GLY A 340 -10.84 -28.44 -16.46
CA GLY A 340 -10.42 -27.94 -15.16
C GLY A 340 -8.96 -28.26 -14.83
N ILE A 341 -8.52 -29.51 -15.06
CA ILE A 341 -7.11 -29.89 -14.88
C ILE A 341 -6.18 -29.07 -15.78
N LYS A 342 -6.54 -28.89 -17.05
CA LYS A 342 -5.72 -28.10 -17.99
C LYS A 342 -5.65 -26.63 -17.58
N SER A 343 -6.78 -26.06 -17.13
CA SER A 343 -6.85 -24.69 -16.62
C SER A 343 -5.93 -24.51 -15.40
N ALA A 344 -6.05 -25.39 -14.40
CA ALA A 344 -5.21 -25.36 -13.21
C ALA A 344 -3.72 -25.59 -13.52
N ALA A 345 -3.41 -26.44 -14.51
CA ALA A 345 -2.03 -26.67 -14.95
C ALA A 345 -1.42 -25.43 -15.61
N ASN A 346 -2.21 -24.70 -16.41
CA ASN A 346 -1.80 -23.42 -16.98
C ASN A 346 -1.60 -22.37 -15.89
N ALA A 347 -2.51 -22.27 -14.91
CA ALA A 347 -2.39 -21.33 -13.80
C ALA A 347 -1.15 -21.59 -12.93
N SER A 348 -0.84 -22.87 -12.62
CA SER A 348 0.39 -23.27 -11.92
C SER A 348 1.64 -22.89 -12.72
N ALA A 349 1.65 -23.16 -14.03
CA ALA A 349 2.76 -22.80 -14.91
C ALA A 349 2.94 -21.27 -14.99
N GLU A 350 1.85 -20.51 -15.12
CA GLU A 350 1.85 -19.05 -15.14
C GLU A 350 2.41 -18.48 -13.83
N SER A 351 1.97 -18.99 -12.68
CA SER A 351 2.47 -18.56 -11.37
C SER A 351 3.98 -18.83 -11.20
N ALA A 352 4.46 -19.97 -11.69
CA ALA A 352 5.89 -20.27 -11.71
C ALA A 352 6.70 -19.32 -12.62
N ILE A 353 6.14 -18.93 -13.78
CA ILE A 353 6.76 -17.94 -14.68
C ILE A 353 6.77 -16.56 -14.02
N ASN A 354 5.65 -16.12 -13.44
CA ASN A 354 5.54 -14.82 -12.76
C ASN A 354 6.55 -14.67 -11.63
N LEU A 355 6.77 -15.73 -10.84
CA LEU A 355 7.81 -15.77 -9.82
C LEU A 355 9.23 -15.61 -10.40
N GLN A 356 9.53 -16.28 -11.52
CA GLN A 356 10.84 -16.15 -12.18
C GLN A 356 11.07 -14.75 -12.76
N VAL A 357 10.04 -14.20 -13.40
CA VAL A 357 10.05 -12.83 -13.93
C VAL A 357 10.28 -11.83 -12.80
N ASN A 358 9.52 -11.92 -11.71
CA ASN A 358 9.67 -11.05 -10.55
C ASN A 358 11.09 -11.09 -9.96
N ARG A 359 11.69 -12.27 -9.79
CA ARG A 359 13.08 -12.41 -9.31
C ARG A 359 14.07 -11.71 -10.23
N LYS A 360 13.92 -11.88 -11.54
CA LYS A 360 14.77 -11.24 -12.55
C LYS A 360 14.60 -9.72 -12.55
N ASP A 361 13.38 -9.25 -12.44
CA ASP A 361 13.04 -7.82 -12.46
C ASP A 361 13.57 -7.12 -11.21
N LYS A 362 13.31 -7.67 -10.01
CA LYS A 362 13.87 -7.16 -8.75
C LYS A 362 15.40 -7.18 -8.76
N SER A 363 16.03 -8.21 -9.34
CA SER A 363 17.50 -8.23 -9.52
C SER A 363 18.00 -7.13 -10.46
N THR A 364 17.29 -6.88 -11.55
CA THR A 364 17.64 -5.86 -12.54
C THR A 364 17.49 -4.47 -11.96
N LEU A 365 16.36 -4.22 -11.30
CA LEU A 365 16.02 -2.97 -10.62
C LEU A 365 17.05 -2.66 -9.52
N ARG A 366 17.43 -3.65 -8.71
CA ARG A 366 18.45 -3.49 -7.65
C ARG A 366 19.78 -3.02 -8.22
N ARG A 367 20.23 -3.61 -9.34
CA ARG A 367 21.47 -3.19 -10.01
C ARG A 367 21.36 -1.79 -10.60
N GLN A 368 20.24 -1.46 -11.26
CA GLN A 368 20.02 -0.12 -11.82
C GLN A 368 20.02 0.95 -10.74
N LEU A 369 19.37 0.66 -9.61
CA LEU A 369 19.29 1.58 -8.49
C LEU A 369 20.63 1.77 -7.80
N LEU A 370 21.44 0.71 -7.68
CA LEU A 370 22.81 0.83 -7.17
C LEU A 370 23.67 1.77 -8.03
N VAL A 371 23.62 1.62 -9.36
CA VAL A 371 24.34 2.51 -10.29
C VAL A 371 23.84 3.95 -10.17
N ARG A 372 22.52 4.15 -10.06
CA ARG A 372 21.93 5.48 -9.87
C ARG A 372 22.41 6.12 -8.56
N LEU A 373 22.43 5.37 -7.46
CA LEU A 373 22.90 5.84 -6.16
C LEU A 373 24.39 6.23 -6.20
N GLU A 374 25.23 5.45 -6.88
CA GLU A 374 26.65 5.78 -7.06
C GLU A 374 26.82 7.05 -7.90
N GLN A 375 26.11 7.16 -9.02
CA GLN A 375 26.14 8.35 -9.88
C GLN A 375 25.70 9.61 -9.12
N GLN A 376 24.61 9.54 -8.36
CA GLN A 376 24.10 10.69 -7.59
C GLN A 376 25.02 11.07 -6.45
N ARG A 377 25.67 10.10 -5.79
CA ARG A 377 26.71 10.37 -4.80
C ARG A 377 27.87 11.16 -5.41
N ASP A 378 28.42 10.68 -6.53
CA ASP A 378 29.54 11.35 -7.21
C ASP A 378 29.13 12.76 -7.69
N GLN A 379 27.90 12.91 -8.19
CA GLN A 379 27.37 14.21 -8.61
C GLN A 379 27.21 15.16 -7.42
N ARG A 380 26.80 14.66 -6.25
CA ARG A 380 26.71 15.46 -5.02
C ARG A 380 28.08 15.95 -4.57
N GLU A 381 29.09 15.07 -4.57
CA GLU A 381 30.47 15.42 -4.22
C GLU A 381 31.01 16.49 -5.19
N LEU A 382 30.77 16.33 -6.49
CA LEU A 382 31.14 17.30 -7.52
C LEU A 382 30.44 18.66 -7.34
N ASN A 383 29.13 18.68 -7.12
CA ASN A 383 28.36 19.91 -6.94
C ASN A 383 28.76 20.66 -5.65
N THR A 384 29.06 19.92 -4.59
CA THR A 384 29.61 20.48 -3.34
C THR A 384 30.92 21.22 -3.60
N GLU A 385 31.82 20.61 -4.37
CA GLU A 385 33.10 21.22 -4.74
C GLU A 385 32.92 22.43 -5.68
N LYS A 386 32.00 22.37 -6.66
CA LYS A 386 31.64 23.51 -7.52
C LYS A 386 31.15 24.71 -6.69
N VAL A 387 30.24 24.51 -5.75
CA VAL A 387 29.74 25.58 -4.87
C VAL A 387 30.88 26.18 -4.04
N ARG A 388 31.76 25.35 -3.49
CA ARG A 388 32.92 25.79 -2.71
C ARG A 388 33.90 26.61 -3.54
N LEU A 389 34.24 26.16 -4.74
CA LEU A 389 35.11 26.86 -5.68
C LEU A 389 34.49 28.18 -6.16
N ALA A 390 33.24 28.16 -6.59
CA ALA A 390 32.54 29.33 -7.10
C ALA A 390 32.44 30.43 -6.03
N LYS A 391 32.12 30.07 -4.76
CA LYS A 391 32.14 31.02 -3.63
C LYS A 391 33.51 31.68 -3.45
N ARG A 392 34.61 30.92 -3.53
CA ARG A 392 35.97 31.45 -3.42
C ARG A 392 36.32 32.40 -4.58
N VAL A 393 36.00 32.00 -5.81
CA VAL A 393 36.26 32.81 -7.02
C VAL A 393 35.47 34.12 -6.94
N TYR A 394 34.17 34.08 -6.63
CA TYR A 394 33.35 35.27 -6.50
C TYR A 394 33.86 36.24 -5.43
N GLN A 395 34.30 35.75 -4.26
CA GLN A 395 34.87 36.62 -3.24
C GLN A 395 36.17 37.32 -3.70
N ALA A 396 37.00 36.63 -4.47
CA ALA A 396 38.22 37.22 -5.05
C ALA A 396 37.88 38.27 -6.13
N GLU A 397 36.95 37.94 -7.03
CA GLU A 397 36.56 38.81 -8.14
C GLU A 397 35.72 40.01 -7.69
N LEU A 398 34.90 39.88 -6.64
CA LEU A 398 34.20 41.00 -6.02
C LEU A 398 35.17 42.08 -5.52
N LYS A 399 36.32 41.68 -4.95
CA LYS A 399 37.37 42.63 -4.56
C LYS A 399 37.95 43.32 -5.79
N ARG A 400 38.23 42.58 -6.86
CA ARG A 400 38.74 43.14 -8.12
C ARG A 400 37.74 44.10 -8.77
N TYR A 401 36.45 43.82 -8.70
CA TYR A 401 35.38 44.69 -9.21
C TYR A 401 35.32 46.01 -8.44
N ASN A 402 35.51 45.96 -7.13
CA ASN A 402 35.58 47.17 -6.31
C ASN A 402 36.77 48.06 -6.67
N TYR A 403 37.86 47.49 -7.18
CA TYR A 403 39.01 48.22 -7.72
C TYR A 403 38.93 48.52 -9.23
N GLY A 404 37.80 48.22 -9.90
CA GLY A 404 37.62 48.47 -11.33
C GLY A 404 38.44 47.55 -12.25
N LYS A 405 38.87 46.38 -11.76
CA LYS A 405 39.72 45.43 -12.51
C LYS A 405 38.96 44.31 -13.23
N ILE A 406 37.63 44.32 -13.17
CA ILE A 406 36.72 43.35 -13.82
C ILE A 406 35.39 44.05 -14.12
N SER A 407 34.65 43.58 -15.13
CA SER A 407 33.38 44.17 -15.55
C SER A 407 32.23 43.83 -14.61
N LEU A 408 31.13 44.60 -14.68
CA LEU A 408 29.89 44.27 -13.97
C LEU A 408 29.28 42.96 -14.49
N THR A 409 29.34 42.74 -15.80
CA THR A 409 28.83 41.52 -16.46
C THR A 409 29.47 40.26 -15.89
N ASP A 410 30.81 40.23 -15.79
CA ASP A 410 31.51 39.05 -15.27
C ASP A 410 31.14 38.78 -13.80
N LEU A 411 30.98 39.84 -12.99
CA LEU A 411 30.57 39.69 -11.60
C LEU A 411 29.14 39.14 -11.49
N MET A 412 28.23 39.62 -12.34
CA MET A 412 26.84 39.13 -12.41
C MET A 412 26.77 37.67 -12.86
N GLU A 413 27.60 37.27 -13.81
CA GLU A 413 27.71 35.88 -14.27
C GLU A 413 28.19 34.96 -13.14
N LEU A 414 29.26 35.34 -12.44
CA LEU A 414 29.77 34.58 -11.28
C LEU A 414 28.72 34.44 -10.17
N GLU A 415 27.95 35.51 -9.91
CA GLU A 415 26.86 35.45 -8.93
C GLU A 415 25.76 34.48 -9.37
N SER A 416 25.37 34.53 -10.64
CA SER A 416 24.40 33.61 -11.22
C SER A 416 24.86 32.16 -11.12
N ASN A 417 26.13 31.90 -11.44
CA ASN A 417 26.72 30.57 -11.38
C ASN A 417 26.71 30.00 -9.95
N ILE A 418 26.97 30.82 -8.92
CA ILE A 418 26.87 30.35 -7.52
C ILE A 418 25.45 29.92 -7.18
N VAL A 419 24.45 30.72 -7.56
CA VAL A 419 23.04 30.41 -7.27
C VAL A 419 22.65 29.11 -7.98
N ASN A 420 22.97 28.99 -9.27
CA ASN A 420 22.70 27.79 -10.05
C ASN A 420 23.38 26.56 -9.45
N TYR A 421 24.67 26.63 -9.10
CA TYR A 421 25.36 25.49 -8.47
C TYR A 421 24.79 25.11 -7.10
N ARG A 422 24.26 26.07 -6.33
CA ARG A 422 23.57 25.75 -5.07
C ARG A 422 22.24 25.06 -5.32
N LEU A 423 21.45 25.52 -6.30
CA LEU A 423 20.21 24.86 -6.70
C LEU A 423 20.49 23.44 -7.22
N ASP A 424 21.50 23.28 -8.09
CA ASP A 424 21.93 21.97 -8.61
C ASP A 424 22.41 21.04 -7.49
N GLN A 425 23.13 21.57 -6.49
CA GLN A 425 23.54 20.78 -5.33
C GLN A 425 22.32 20.27 -4.57
N GLN A 426 21.35 21.14 -4.26
CA GLN A 426 20.16 20.77 -3.51
C GLN A 426 19.28 19.78 -4.28
N ALA A 427 19.08 20.01 -5.59
CA ALA A 427 18.34 19.09 -6.44
C ALA A 427 18.96 17.68 -6.44
N VAL A 428 20.29 17.59 -6.54
CA VAL A 428 20.99 16.29 -6.50
C VAL A 428 20.89 15.63 -5.13
N GLU A 429 20.94 16.39 -4.03
CA GLU A 429 20.73 15.85 -2.67
C GLU A 429 19.33 15.26 -2.50
N ILE A 430 18.30 15.96 -2.99
CA ILE A 430 16.91 15.50 -2.92
C ILE A 430 16.70 14.25 -3.79
N GLU A 431 17.18 14.24 -5.02
CA GLU A 431 17.09 13.06 -5.91
C GLU A 431 17.86 11.85 -5.38
N TYR A 432 18.98 12.10 -4.70
CA TYR A 432 19.71 11.05 -3.99
C TYR A 432 18.89 10.50 -2.81
N GLY A 433 18.25 11.37 -2.03
CA GLY A 433 17.32 10.99 -0.97
C GLY A 433 16.18 10.11 -1.47
N LYS A 434 15.51 10.50 -2.55
CA LYS A 434 14.45 9.68 -3.17
C LYS A 434 14.96 8.32 -3.64
N SER A 435 16.15 8.28 -4.23
CA SER A 435 16.75 7.02 -4.68
C SER A 435 17.14 6.11 -3.51
N ILE A 436 17.49 6.70 -2.35
CA ILE A 436 17.66 5.96 -1.09
C ILE A 436 16.33 5.39 -0.62
N LEU A 437 15.23 6.16 -0.63
CA LEU A 437 13.90 5.66 -0.26
C LEU A 437 13.48 4.48 -1.13
N SER A 438 13.59 4.61 -2.46
CA SER A 438 13.31 3.49 -3.39
C SER A 438 14.22 2.28 -3.15
N TRP A 439 15.45 2.50 -2.65
CA TRP A 439 16.35 1.39 -2.32
C TRP A 439 15.90 0.67 -1.07
N LEU A 440 15.49 1.41 -0.05
CA LEU A 440 14.98 0.83 1.18
C LEU A 440 13.68 0.05 0.92
N GLU A 441 12.75 0.61 0.14
CA GLU A 441 11.52 -0.06 -0.32
C GLU A 441 11.83 -1.36 -1.07
N LEU A 442 12.71 -1.30 -2.09
CA LEU A 442 13.06 -2.49 -2.89
C LEU A 442 13.66 -3.64 -2.06
N ASN A 443 14.21 -3.33 -0.88
CA ASN A 443 14.89 -4.29 -0.01
C ASN A 443 14.14 -4.57 1.28
N ASP A 444 12.85 -4.21 1.39
CA ASP A 444 12.02 -4.41 2.59
C ASP A 444 12.53 -3.72 3.86
N GLN A 445 13.23 -2.60 3.71
CA GLN A 445 13.88 -1.86 4.81
C GLN A 445 13.20 -0.53 5.14
N LEU A 446 12.21 -0.10 4.37
CA LEU A 446 11.57 1.20 4.58
C LEU A 446 10.67 1.19 5.81
N LEU A 447 10.06 0.05 6.14
CA LEU A 447 9.33 -0.14 7.39
C LEU A 447 10.22 -0.03 8.62
N ASP A 448 11.43 -0.58 8.55
CA ASP A 448 12.41 -0.47 9.64
C ASP A 448 12.83 0.99 9.84
N PHE A 449 13.02 1.74 8.75
CA PHE A 449 13.25 3.18 8.82
C PHE A 449 12.07 3.89 9.50
N ARG A 450 10.83 3.63 9.06
CA ARG A 450 9.62 4.19 9.65
C ARG A 450 9.54 3.91 11.16
N ASN A 451 9.80 2.67 11.58
CA ASN A 451 9.79 2.29 12.99
C ASN A 451 10.88 3.00 13.80
N SER A 452 12.05 3.22 13.21
CA SER A 452 13.15 3.96 13.85
C SER A 452 12.82 5.44 14.11
N VAL A 453 12.02 6.07 13.24
CA VAL A 453 11.65 7.49 13.36
C VAL A 453 10.33 7.73 14.08
N ALA A 454 9.37 6.81 14.00
CA ALA A 454 8.06 6.93 14.63
C ALA A 454 8.01 6.37 16.07
N GLY A 455 8.98 5.54 16.46
CA GLY A 455 9.12 5.02 17.84
C GLY A 455 8.03 4.05 18.28
N LYS A 456 7.14 3.62 17.38
CA LYS A 456 6.10 2.61 17.61
C LYS A 456 6.13 1.59 16.48
N SER A 457 5.98 0.32 16.79
CA SER A 457 5.69 -0.70 15.78
C SER A 457 4.36 -0.41 15.10
N LEU A 458 4.30 -0.72 13.83
CA LEU A 458 3.07 -0.70 13.06
C LEU A 458 2.13 -1.81 13.55
N ASP A 459 0.89 -1.48 13.91
CA ASP A 459 -0.15 -2.47 14.22
C ASP A 459 -0.85 -2.87 12.91
N PHE A 460 -0.38 -3.93 12.25
CA PHE A 460 -0.91 -4.51 10.99
C PHE A 460 -1.39 -5.96 11.15
#